data_AF-A0A661P543-F1
#
_entry.id   AF-A0A661P543-F1
#
_cell.length_a   1.000
_cell.length_b   1.000
_cell.length_c   1.000
_cell.angle_alpha   90.00
_cell.angle_beta   90.00
_cell.angle_gamma   90.00
#
_symmetry.space_group_name_H-M   'P 1'
#
loop_
_entity.id
_entity.type
_entity.pdbx_description
1 polymer ?
#
loop_
_entity_poly.entity_id
_entity_poly.type
_entity_poly.pdbx_seq_one_letter_code
_entity_poly.pdbx_strand_id
1 'polypeptide(L)'
;MPNGGNCNDFNPCTTGETCQNGTCTGGSAVTQCQGGDSCCPSGCTVSNDADCAIVELDIGTHDSVFTNVNSPRGYFFQAPTAMTIYGLRVPTAAGTAVQNVQVVRFNNGAPANYPTGTTNFVTLAYHNQVPGTGWIPVNISVQAGQTIGVIGARGTTTMSNSYGATNTYSSMIFGQSTPLYRLIATNNLSVAQATTLYGHTVNAYGRIELQYGP
;
A
#
# COMPACT_ATOMS: atom_id res chain seq x y z
N MET A 1 -23.15 -12.01 -8.68
CA MET A 1 -24.18 -10.97 -8.91
C MET A 1 -24.83 -11.22 -10.27
N PRO A 2 -26.16 -11.09 -10.43
CA PRO A 2 -26.83 -11.30 -11.71
C PRO A 2 -26.50 -10.19 -12.71
N ASN A 3 -26.39 -10.54 -14.00
CA ASN A 3 -26.17 -9.56 -15.07
C ASN A 3 -27.30 -8.52 -15.11
N GLY A 4 -26.95 -7.24 -15.21
CA GLY A 4 -27.88 -6.11 -15.21
C GLY A 4 -28.36 -5.65 -13.82
N GLY A 5 -27.94 -6.33 -12.74
CA GLY A 5 -28.24 -5.87 -11.38
C GLY A 5 -27.36 -4.71 -10.94
N ASN A 6 -27.84 -3.92 -9.97
CA ASN A 6 -27.01 -2.92 -9.28
C ASN A 6 -25.81 -3.60 -8.63
N CYS A 7 -24.67 -2.94 -8.68
CA CYS A 7 -23.50 -3.37 -7.93
C CYS A 7 -22.61 -2.16 -7.59
N ASN A 8 -21.50 -2.40 -6.90
CA ASN A 8 -20.54 -1.37 -6.52
C ASN A 8 -19.13 -1.90 -6.85
N ASP A 9 -18.39 -1.18 -7.69
CA ASP A 9 -16.99 -1.50 -8.03
C ASP A 9 -16.00 -1.00 -6.96
N PHE A 10 -16.54 -0.48 -5.86
CA PHE A 10 -15.87 0.17 -4.74
C PHE A 10 -15.08 1.41 -5.13
N ASN A 11 -15.38 2.05 -6.27
CA ASN A 11 -14.83 3.35 -6.61
C ASN A 11 -15.80 4.46 -6.14
N PRO A 12 -15.47 5.25 -5.10
CA PRO A 12 -16.35 6.31 -4.60
C PRO A 12 -16.60 7.41 -5.64
N CYS A 13 -15.74 7.52 -6.66
CA CYS A 13 -15.89 8.49 -7.75
C CYS A 13 -16.77 8.03 -8.91
N THR A 14 -17.40 6.87 -8.81
CA THR A 14 -18.41 6.42 -9.75
C THR A 14 -19.69 6.04 -9.01
N THR A 15 -20.83 6.22 -9.66
CA THR A 15 -22.13 5.81 -9.13
C THR A 15 -23.00 5.19 -10.20
N GLY A 16 -23.83 4.23 -9.82
CA GLY A 16 -24.80 3.61 -10.73
C GLY A 16 -24.20 2.52 -11.61
N GLU A 17 -23.21 1.81 -11.11
CA GLU A 17 -22.58 0.66 -11.76
C GLU A 17 -23.59 -0.49 -11.91
N THR A 18 -23.39 -1.27 -12.97
CA THR A 18 -24.19 -2.47 -13.26
C THR A 18 -23.30 -3.69 -13.34
N CYS A 19 -23.80 -4.83 -12.88
CA CYS A 19 -23.08 -6.09 -12.97
C CYS A 19 -23.09 -6.62 -14.40
N GLN A 20 -21.92 -6.89 -14.96
CA GLN A 20 -21.73 -7.56 -16.25
C GLN A 20 -20.75 -8.73 -16.08
N ASN A 21 -21.24 -9.95 -16.32
CA ASN A 21 -20.51 -11.22 -16.14
C ASN A 21 -19.81 -11.33 -14.77
N GLY A 22 -20.51 -10.92 -13.72
CA GLY A 22 -20.02 -10.98 -12.34
C GLY A 22 -19.07 -9.86 -11.93
N THR A 23 -18.74 -8.92 -12.82
CA THR A 23 -17.90 -7.74 -12.53
C THR A 23 -18.74 -6.47 -12.58
N CYS A 24 -18.45 -5.50 -11.71
CA CYS A 24 -19.07 -4.18 -11.80
C CYS A 24 -18.46 -3.35 -12.91
N THR A 25 -19.30 -2.89 -13.83
CA THR A 25 -18.90 -2.06 -14.96
C THR A 25 -19.92 -0.94 -15.18
N GLY A 26 -19.52 0.09 -15.95
CA GLY A 26 -20.36 1.27 -16.18
C GLY A 26 -20.23 2.30 -15.06
N GLY A 27 -21.35 2.96 -14.73
CA GLY A 27 -21.40 4.06 -13.77
C GLY A 27 -21.24 5.44 -14.41
N SER A 28 -21.69 6.46 -13.69
CA SER A 28 -21.48 7.87 -14.00
C SER A 28 -20.43 8.45 -13.06
N ALA A 29 -19.51 9.25 -13.59
CA ALA A 29 -18.52 9.93 -12.77
C ALA A 29 -19.18 10.91 -11.81
N VAL A 30 -18.79 10.85 -10.54
CA VAL A 30 -19.04 11.93 -9.59
C VAL A 30 -18.27 13.15 -10.08
N THR A 31 -18.93 14.31 -10.12
CA THR A 31 -18.35 15.56 -10.65
C THR A 31 -18.48 16.72 -9.67
N GLN A 32 -19.18 16.51 -8.55
CA GLN A 32 -19.35 17.52 -7.52
C GLN A 32 -18.21 17.41 -6.50
N CYS A 33 -17.79 18.54 -5.96
CA CYS A 33 -16.89 18.59 -4.81
C CYS A 33 -17.75 18.51 -3.55
N GLN A 34 -17.75 17.36 -2.88
CA GLN A 34 -18.56 17.10 -1.68
C GLN A 34 -17.75 16.34 -0.64
N GLY A 35 -17.28 17.05 0.38
CA GLY A 35 -16.56 16.38 1.48
C GLY A 35 -17.43 15.35 2.21
N GLY A 36 -16.80 14.23 2.54
CA GLY A 36 -17.41 13.07 3.20
C GLY A 36 -17.93 11.98 2.24
N ASP A 37 -17.75 12.14 0.93
CA ASP A 37 -18.14 11.14 -0.07
C ASP A 37 -16.98 10.23 -0.52
N SER A 38 -15.77 10.47 -0.01
CA SER A 38 -14.53 9.74 -0.34
C SER A 38 -14.09 9.83 -1.80
N CYS A 39 -14.69 10.72 -2.59
CA CYS A 39 -14.27 11.03 -3.95
C CYS A 39 -13.53 12.38 -4.00
N CYS A 40 -12.62 12.52 -4.97
CA CYS A 40 -12.10 13.83 -5.36
C CYS A 40 -12.06 13.92 -6.88
N PRO A 41 -13.14 14.38 -7.52
CA PRO A 41 -13.17 14.49 -8.96
C PRO A 41 -12.36 15.69 -9.47
N SER A 42 -12.11 15.70 -10.78
CA SER A 42 -11.32 16.77 -11.42
C SER A 42 -11.93 18.16 -11.14
N GLY A 43 -11.10 19.09 -10.67
CA GLY A 43 -11.53 20.45 -10.28
C GLY A 43 -11.82 20.60 -8.78
N CYS A 44 -11.86 19.49 -8.02
CA CYS A 44 -11.90 19.53 -6.57
C CYS A 44 -10.50 19.60 -5.96
N THR A 45 -10.43 20.19 -4.79
CA THR A 45 -9.20 20.48 -4.05
C THR A 45 -9.49 20.31 -2.57
N VAL A 46 -8.45 20.17 -1.75
CA VAL A 46 -8.59 20.16 -0.27
C VAL A 46 -9.35 21.36 0.32
N SER A 47 -9.52 22.44 -0.44
CA SER A 47 -10.20 23.67 0.00
C SER A 47 -11.72 23.62 -0.14
N ASN A 48 -12.23 22.86 -1.12
CA ASN A 48 -13.66 22.72 -1.41
C ASN A 48 -14.13 21.27 -1.30
N ASP A 49 -13.21 20.34 -1.08
CA ASP A 49 -13.47 18.93 -0.85
C ASP A 49 -12.36 18.32 0.04
N ALA A 50 -12.74 17.95 1.26
CA ALA A 50 -11.76 17.40 2.22
C ALA A 50 -11.23 16.03 1.80
N ASP A 51 -11.95 15.30 0.94
CA ASP A 51 -11.56 13.95 0.49
C ASP A 51 -10.41 13.99 -0.54
N CYS A 52 -10.12 15.17 -1.10
CA CYS A 52 -8.92 15.42 -1.91
C CYS A 52 -7.60 15.43 -1.12
N ALA A 53 -7.64 15.25 0.21
CA ALA A 53 -6.45 15.30 1.03
C ALA A 53 -5.55 14.08 0.81
N ILE A 54 -4.25 14.34 0.67
CA ILE A 54 -3.24 13.29 0.79
C ILE A 54 -3.03 13.02 2.28
N VAL A 55 -3.33 11.79 2.70
CA VAL A 55 -3.26 11.37 4.10
C VAL A 55 -2.22 10.27 4.29
N GLU A 56 -1.68 10.16 5.50
CA GLU A 56 -0.79 9.06 5.87
C GLU A 56 -1.61 7.84 6.29
N LEU A 57 -1.26 6.67 5.77
CA LEU A 57 -1.83 5.40 6.21
C LEU A 57 -1.39 5.11 7.64
N ASP A 58 -2.33 4.88 8.55
CA ASP A 58 -1.99 4.40 9.88
C ASP A 58 -1.45 2.96 9.77
N ILE A 59 -0.19 2.79 10.15
CA ILE A 59 0.53 1.51 10.11
C ILE A 59 0.85 1.03 11.52
N GLY A 60 0.14 1.52 12.53
CA GLY A 60 0.32 1.18 13.93
C GLY A 60 1.61 1.73 14.54
N THR A 61 1.77 1.46 15.83
CA THR A 61 2.90 1.95 16.62
C THR A 61 4.17 1.15 16.37
N HIS A 62 5.31 1.84 16.50
CA HIS A 62 6.62 1.18 16.58
C HIS A 62 6.72 0.35 17.86
N ASP A 63 7.42 -0.78 17.78
CA ASP A 63 7.82 -1.56 18.96
C ASP A 63 9.34 -1.78 19.01
N SER A 64 9.91 -2.35 17.95
CA SER A 64 11.30 -2.76 17.94
C SER A 64 11.98 -2.59 16.59
N VAL A 65 13.31 -2.59 16.61
CA VAL A 65 14.16 -2.55 15.42
C VAL A 65 14.73 -3.93 15.15
N PHE A 66 14.59 -4.41 13.92
CA PHE A 66 15.20 -5.66 13.47
C PHE A 66 16.15 -5.40 12.31
N THR A 67 17.40 -5.84 12.48
CA THR A 67 18.46 -5.66 11.48
C THR A 67 18.89 -6.98 10.88
N ASN A 68 18.97 -7.07 9.55
CA ASN A 68 19.53 -8.22 8.86
C ASN A 68 20.12 -7.79 7.51
N VAL A 69 21.11 -8.50 6.98
CA VAL A 69 21.74 -8.17 5.69
C VAL A 69 20.81 -8.31 4.49
N ASN A 70 19.85 -9.24 4.52
CA ASN A 70 19.04 -9.66 3.37
C ASN A 70 17.57 -9.83 3.75
N SER A 71 17.08 -9.03 4.68
CA SER A 71 15.72 -9.24 5.21
C SER A 71 15.01 -7.92 5.50
N PRO A 72 14.72 -7.13 4.45
CA PRO A 72 13.78 -6.02 4.57
C PRO A 72 12.38 -6.56 4.94
N ARG A 73 11.57 -5.71 5.54
CA ARG A 73 10.24 -6.04 6.04
C ARG A 73 9.26 -4.98 5.59
N GLY A 74 8.02 -5.42 5.46
CA GLY A 74 6.95 -4.57 5.03
C GLY A 74 5.62 -5.18 5.37
N TYR A 75 4.61 -4.72 4.65
CA TYR A 75 3.28 -5.27 4.70
C TYR A 75 2.68 -5.38 3.30
N PHE A 76 1.63 -6.17 3.18
CA PHE A 76 0.74 -6.16 2.05
C PHE A 76 -0.70 -5.99 2.52
N PHE A 77 -1.54 -5.46 1.65
CA PHE A 77 -2.97 -5.28 1.87
C PHE A 77 -3.71 -5.43 0.55
N GLN A 78 -5.01 -5.71 0.63
CA GLN A 78 -5.92 -5.58 -0.51
C GLN A 78 -6.51 -4.18 -0.46
N ALA A 79 -6.39 -3.41 -1.54
CA ALA A 79 -6.98 -2.08 -1.62
C ALA A 79 -8.51 -2.20 -1.55
N PRO A 80 -9.17 -1.60 -0.55
CA PRO A 80 -10.63 -1.69 -0.44
C PRO A 80 -11.34 -0.83 -1.50
N THR A 81 -10.65 0.18 -2.03
CA THR A 81 -11.13 1.10 -3.05
C THR A 81 -9.96 1.57 -3.91
N ALA A 82 -10.26 2.24 -5.02
CA ALA A 82 -9.26 2.88 -5.86
C ALA A 82 -8.58 4.04 -5.11
N MET A 83 -7.28 4.22 -5.35
CA MET A 83 -6.49 5.29 -4.74
C MET A 83 -5.21 5.52 -5.52
N THR A 84 -4.56 6.65 -5.23
CA THR A 84 -3.20 6.95 -5.67
C THR A 84 -2.26 7.00 -4.48
N ILE A 85 -1.12 6.30 -4.56
CA ILE A 85 -0.04 6.43 -3.59
C ILE A 85 0.88 7.57 -4.06
N TYR A 86 1.09 8.55 -3.18
CA TYR A 86 1.84 9.78 -3.46
C TYR A 86 3.21 9.85 -2.77
N GLY A 87 3.37 9.11 -1.68
CA GLY A 87 4.58 9.21 -0.86
C GLY A 87 4.91 7.90 -0.17
N LEU A 88 6.21 7.62 -0.09
CA LEU A 88 6.76 6.48 0.66
C LEU A 88 7.85 6.97 1.60
N ARG A 89 7.95 6.39 2.79
CA ARG A 89 9.05 6.69 3.71
C ARG A 89 9.34 5.48 4.59
N VAL A 90 10.62 5.13 4.76
CA VAL A 90 10.98 4.17 5.80
C VAL A 90 11.03 4.95 7.13
N PRO A 91 10.33 4.54 8.20
CA PRO A 91 10.28 5.29 9.46
C PRO A 91 11.68 5.62 10.00
N THR A 92 11.84 6.78 10.63
CA THR A 92 13.09 7.13 11.34
C THR A 92 13.32 6.29 12.59
N ALA A 93 12.28 5.61 13.08
CA ALA A 93 12.40 4.57 14.10
C ALA A 93 13.30 3.40 13.65
N ALA A 94 13.45 3.16 12.34
CA ALA A 94 14.41 2.20 11.79
C ALA A 94 15.85 2.75 11.71
N GLY A 95 16.07 4.02 12.07
CA GLY A 95 17.35 4.73 11.98
C GLY A 95 17.28 5.94 11.04
N THR A 96 18.45 6.53 10.72
CA THR A 96 18.55 7.72 9.84
C THR A 96 19.39 7.49 8.58
N ALA A 97 19.87 6.26 8.36
CA ALA A 97 20.56 5.88 7.14
C ALA A 97 19.63 5.96 5.91
N VAL A 98 20.22 5.82 4.71
CA VAL A 98 19.51 5.86 3.43
C VAL A 98 18.29 4.93 3.41
N GLN A 99 17.27 5.33 2.67
CA GLN A 99 16.00 4.61 2.54
C GLN A 99 16.02 3.72 1.31
N ASN A 100 15.50 2.49 1.45
CA ASN A 100 15.26 1.58 0.34
C ASN A 100 13.83 1.08 0.43
N VAL A 101 13.04 1.29 -0.62
CA VAL A 101 11.61 0.93 -0.67
C VAL A 101 11.28 0.32 -2.03
N GLN A 102 10.42 -0.69 -2.03
CA GLN A 102 9.79 -1.24 -3.21
C GLN A 102 8.29 -1.38 -2.98
N VAL A 103 7.51 -1.02 -4.00
CA VAL A 103 6.08 -1.25 -4.06
C VAL A 103 5.79 -2.22 -5.19
N VAL A 104 4.98 -3.24 -4.92
CA VAL A 104 4.58 -4.25 -5.90
C VAL A 104 3.07 -4.41 -5.94
N ARG A 105 2.56 -4.87 -7.08
CA ARG A 105 1.20 -5.41 -7.22
C ARG A 105 1.28 -6.90 -7.48
N PHE A 106 0.63 -7.70 -6.66
CA PHE A 106 0.54 -9.15 -6.88
C PHE A 106 -0.49 -9.46 -7.96
N ASN A 107 -0.16 -10.39 -8.86
CA ASN A 107 -1.02 -10.72 -9.99
C ASN A 107 -2.12 -11.73 -9.64
N ASN A 108 -1.99 -12.45 -8.52
CA ASN A 108 -2.90 -13.53 -8.14
C ASN A 108 -3.24 -13.51 -6.64
N GLY A 109 -3.62 -12.33 -6.13
CA GLY A 109 -4.00 -12.14 -4.73
C GLY A 109 -2.81 -12.11 -3.75
N ALA A 110 -3.05 -12.51 -2.50
CA ALA A 110 -2.04 -12.48 -1.44
C ALA A 110 -0.79 -13.32 -1.80
N PRO A 111 0.43 -12.85 -1.45
CA PRO A 111 1.64 -13.65 -1.62
C PRO A 111 1.57 -14.94 -0.81
N ALA A 112 2.13 -16.02 -1.35
CA ALA A 112 2.23 -17.27 -0.60
C ALA A 112 3.10 -17.09 0.66
N ASN A 113 2.77 -17.85 1.70
CA ASN A 113 3.51 -17.76 2.95
C ASN A 113 4.94 -18.31 2.82
N TYR A 114 5.85 -17.88 3.69
CA TYR A 114 7.16 -18.53 3.83
C TYR A 114 7.00 -20.00 4.24
N PRO A 115 7.81 -20.93 3.71
CA PRO A 115 8.97 -20.72 2.83
C PRO A 115 8.68 -20.72 1.33
N THR A 116 7.42 -20.82 0.90
CA THR A 116 7.07 -20.94 -0.54
C THR A 116 7.30 -19.63 -1.29
N GLY A 117 6.73 -18.52 -0.81
CA GLY A 117 6.84 -17.22 -1.46
C GLY A 117 6.26 -17.16 -2.88
N THR A 118 6.41 -16.02 -3.53
CA THR A 118 5.94 -15.78 -4.91
C THR A 118 6.91 -14.87 -5.66
N THR A 119 7.01 -15.11 -6.97
CA THR A 119 7.65 -14.23 -7.96
C THR A 119 6.61 -13.57 -8.88
N ASN A 120 5.33 -13.88 -8.69
CA ASN A 120 4.24 -13.46 -9.58
C ASN A 120 3.66 -12.11 -9.13
N PHE A 121 4.42 -11.05 -9.38
CA PHE A 121 4.03 -9.67 -9.11
C PHE A 121 4.68 -8.72 -10.12
N VAL A 122 4.21 -7.48 -10.16
CA VAL A 122 4.80 -6.39 -10.93
C VAL A 122 5.36 -5.35 -9.96
N THR A 123 6.61 -4.91 -10.15
CA THR A 123 7.16 -3.77 -9.42
C THR A 123 6.51 -2.49 -9.93
N LEU A 124 5.83 -1.75 -9.05
CA LEU A 124 5.23 -0.44 -9.35
C LEU A 124 6.21 0.70 -9.09
N ALA A 125 7.04 0.57 -8.04
CA ALA A 125 8.11 1.52 -7.74
C ALA A 125 9.26 0.80 -7.03
N TYR A 126 10.49 1.25 -7.28
CA TYR A 126 11.68 0.80 -6.57
C TYR A 126 12.64 1.99 -6.44
N HIS A 127 12.95 2.33 -5.19
CA HIS A 127 13.87 3.41 -4.84
C HIS A 127 14.88 2.86 -3.84
N ASN A 128 16.16 2.88 -4.19
CA ASN A 128 17.24 2.43 -3.33
C ASN A 128 18.23 3.56 -3.02
N GLN A 129 18.86 3.46 -1.85
CA GLN A 129 19.86 4.38 -1.34
C GLN A 129 19.41 5.85 -1.35
N VAL A 130 18.11 6.12 -1.16
CA VAL A 130 17.60 7.49 -1.14
C VAL A 130 18.09 8.18 0.14
N PRO A 131 18.82 9.30 0.03
CA PRO A 131 19.38 9.96 1.21
C PRO A 131 18.30 10.64 2.06
N GLY A 132 18.61 10.82 3.36
CA GLY A 132 17.79 11.58 4.30
C GLY A 132 16.58 10.86 4.87
N THR A 133 15.67 11.66 5.43
CA THR A 133 14.47 11.21 6.16
C THR A 133 13.18 11.80 5.60
N GLY A 134 13.25 12.42 4.42
CA GLY A 134 12.09 12.97 3.74
C GLY A 134 11.21 11.89 3.10
N TRP A 135 10.01 12.30 2.70
CA TRP A 135 9.12 11.51 1.85
C TRP A 135 9.75 11.31 0.47
N ILE A 136 9.64 10.10 -0.07
CA ILE A 136 9.98 9.74 -1.43
C ILE A 136 8.72 9.93 -2.27
N PRO A 137 8.65 10.94 -3.16
CA PRO A 137 7.47 11.18 -3.97
C PRO A 137 7.30 10.06 -5.01
N VAL A 138 6.07 9.58 -5.13
CA VAL A 138 5.65 8.59 -6.13
C VAL A 138 4.30 8.98 -6.72
N ASN A 139 3.90 8.31 -7.80
CA ASN A 139 2.56 8.46 -8.39
C ASN A 139 2.11 7.09 -8.89
N ILE A 140 1.50 6.32 -7.99
CA ILE A 140 1.14 4.92 -8.23
C ILE A 140 -0.37 4.79 -8.12
N SER A 141 -1.03 4.56 -9.26
CA SER A 141 -2.47 4.27 -9.30
C SER A 141 -2.73 2.83 -8.85
N VAL A 142 -3.69 2.67 -7.94
CA VAL A 142 -4.14 1.39 -7.37
C VAL A 142 -5.64 1.30 -7.57
N GLN A 143 -6.10 0.15 -8.07
CA GLN A 143 -7.54 -0.12 -8.22
C GLN A 143 -8.06 -0.95 -7.05
N ALA A 144 -9.37 -0.83 -6.79
CA ALA A 144 -10.06 -1.66 -5.81
C ALA A 144 -9.80 -3.17 -6.05
N GLY A 145 -9.60 -3.92 -4.97
CA GLY A 145 -9.33 -5.36 -5.00
C GLY A 145 -7.89 -5.75 -5.34
N GLN A 146 -7.05 -4.82 -5.84
CA GLN A 146 -5.64 -5.11 -6.08
C GLN A 146 -4.91 -5.38 -4.77
N THR A 147 -4.04 -6.38 -4.76
CA THR A 147 -3.17 -6.65 -3.60
C THR A 147 -1.84 -5.93 -3.80
N ILE A 148 -1.56 -4.97 -2.91
CA ILE A 148 -0.36 -4.14 -2.93
C ILE A 148 0.59 -4.59 -1.82
N GLY A 149 1.85 -4.79 -2.17
CA GLY A 149 2.93 -5.03 -1.23
C GLY A 149 3.84 -3.81 -1.13
N VAL A 150 4.15 -3.38 0.09
CA VAL A 150 5.06 -2.28 0.37
C VAL A 150 6.15 -2.81 1.29
N ILE A 151 7.41 -2.78 0.83
CA ILE A 151 8.54 -3.32 1.57
C ILE A 151 9.70 -2.33 1.58
N GLY A 152 10.42 -2.25 2.69
CA GLY A 152 11.58 -1.39 2.75
C GLY A 152 12.40 -1.55 4.03
N ALA A 153 13.53 -0.86 4.04
CA ALA A 153 14.43 -0.80 5.18
C ALA A 153 15.40 0.36 5.04
N ARG A 154 15.99 0.79 6.16
CA ARG A 154 17.11 1.74 6.15
C ARG A 154 18.44 1.02 6.09
N GLY A 155 19.44 1.65 5.49
CA GLY A 155 20.83 1.19 5.46
C GLY A 155 21.29 0.68 4.09
N THR A 156 22.54 0.21 4.03
CA THR A 156 23.17 -0.35 2.83
C THR A 156 23.54 -1.81 3.08
N THR A 157 24.63 -2.08 3.79
CA THR A 157 25.08 -3.45 4.12
C THR A 157 24.07 -4.20 4.99
N THR A 158 23.40 -3.48 5.90
CA THR A 158 22.38 -4.03 6.79
C THR A 158 21.06 -3.32 6.54
N MET A 159 20.00 -4.11 6.42
CA MET A 159 18.61 -3.65 6.33
C MET A 159 18.04 -3.52 7.74
N SER A 160 17.87 -2.29 8.19
CA SER A 160 17.23 -1.94 9.46
C SER A 160 15.74 -1.70 9.25
N ASN A 161 14.92 -2.45 9.98
CA ASN A 161 13.47 -2.48 9.86
C ASN A 161 12.82 -1.96 11.13
N SER A 162 11.82 -1.10 11.00
CA SER A 162 10.91 -0.76 12.09
C SER A 162 9.80 -1.82 12.14
N TYR A 163 9.57 -2.46 13.29
CA TYR A 163 8.48 -3.41 13.48
C TYR A 163 7.25 -2.76 14.12
N GLY A 164 6.08 -3.24 13.72
CA GLY A 164 4.82 -2.94 14.39
C GLY A 164 4.69 -3.65 15.74
N ALA A 165 4.00 -3.01 16.68
CA ALA A 165 3.78 -3.54 18.02
C ALA A 165 2.80 -4.72 18.08
N THR A 166 2.01 -4.94 17.04
CA THR A 166 1.01 -6.01 16.99
C THR A 166 1.27 -6.95 15.82
N ASN A 167 0.89 -8.22 16.01
CA ASN A 167 1.01 -9.25 14.97
C ASN A 167 -0.04 -9.11 13.86
N THR A 168 -1.14 -8.44 14.16
CA THR A 168 -2.20 -8.07 13.23
C THR A 168 -2.55 -6.61 13.48
N TYR A 169 -2.84 -5.88 12.41
CA TYR A 169 -3.25 -4.50 12.49
C TYR A 169 -4.22 -4.21 11.34
N SER A 170 -5.30 -3.50 11.63
CA SER A 170 -6.26 -3.07 10.61
C SER A 170 -6.21 -1.56 10.53
N SER A 171 -5.78 -1.07 9.37
CA SER A 171 -5.81 0.35 9.04
C SER A 171 -7.17 0.74 8.45
N MET A 172 -7.29 2.00 8.05
CA MET A 172 -8.45 2.53 7.35
C MET A 172 -7.98 3.25 6.09
N ILE A 173 -8.55 2.87 4.94
CA ILE A 173 -8.38 3.57 3.66
C ILE A 173 -9.74 4.11 3.27
N PHE A 174 -9.89 5.44 3.26
CA PHE A 174 -11.18 6.12 3.03
C PHE A 174 -12.32 5.56 3.90
N GLY A 175 -12.06 5.40 5.20
CA GLY A 175 -13.04 4.86 6.15
C GLY A 175 -13.31 3.36 6.02
N GLN A 176 -12.65 2.64 5.10
CA GLN A 176 -12.82 1.20 4.92
C GLN A 176 -11.69 0.41 5.60
N SER A 177 -12.08 -0.60 6.39
CA SER A 177 -11.14 -1.46 7.13
C SER A 177 -10.19 -2.18 6.16
N THR A 178 -8.90 -1.97 6.38
CA THR A 178 -7.82 -2.52 5.54
C THR A 178 -6.81 -3.27 6.41
N PRO A 179 -6.94 -4.59 6.55
CA PRO A 179 -5.98 -5.41 7.27
C PRO A 179 -4.59 -5.36 6.63
N LEU A 180 -3.56 -5.16 7.45
CA LEU A 180 -2.16 -5.20 7.04
C LEU A 180 -1.55 -6.54 7.45
N TYR A 181 -0.91 -7.20 6.50
CA TYR A 181 -0.27 -8.50 6.70
C TYR A 181 1.23 -8.40 6.42
N ARG A 182 2.05 -9.19 7.11
CA ARG A 182 3.51 -9.11 6.99
C ARG A 182 3.99 -9.52 5.60
N LEU A 183 4.97 -8.76 5.11
CA LEU A 183 5.71 -9.02 3.89
C LEU A 183 7.21 -9.11 4.16
N ILE A 184 7.88 -10.05 3.50
CA ILE A 184 9.31 -10.32 3.63
C ILE A 184 9.93 -10.44 2.24
N ALA A 185 11.13 -9.87 2.07
CA ALA A 185 12.06 -10.26 1.00
C ALA A 185 13.33 -10.87 1.60
N THR A 186 14.06 -11.61 0.76
CA THR A 186 15.28 -12.35 1.13
C THR A 186 16.55 -11.77 0.48
N ASN A 187 16.46 -10.54 -0.03
CA ASN A 187 17.58 -9.81 -0.63
C ASN A 187 17.73 -8.41 -0.03
N ASN A 188 18.89 -7.80 -0.27
CA ASN A 188 19.18 -6.44 0.16
C ASN A 188 18.67 -5.41 -0.86
N LEU A 189 17.70 -4.58 -0.44
CA LEU A 189 17.09 -3.55 -1.30
C LEU A 189 18.01 -2.37 -1.60
N SER A 190 19.18 -2.25 -0.96
CA SER A 190 20.17 -1.26 -1.39
C SER A 190 20.93 -1.68 -2.65
N VAL A 191 20.88 -2.97 -3.00
CA VAL A 191 21.61 -3.57 -4.12
C VAL A 191 20.69 -3.85 -5.31
N ALA A 192 19.53 -4.47 -5.07
CA ALA A 192 18.60 -4.84 -6.13
C ALA A 192 17.15 -4.91 -5.61
N GLN A 193 16.19 -4.79 -6.52
CA GLN A 193 14.78 -5.03 -6.20
C GLN A 193 14.56 -6.47 -5.72
N ALA A 194 13.57 -6.68 -4.86
CA ALA A 194 13.11 -8.00 -4.48
C ALA A 194 12.51 -8.74 -5.69
N THR A 195 12.93 -9.99 -5.85
CA THR A 195 12.49 -10.90 -6.91
C THR A 195 11.56 -11.99 -6.40
N THR A 196 11.63 -12.29 -5.09
CA THR A 196 10.71 -13.20 -4.39
C THR A 196 10.22 -12.55 -3.12
N LEU A 197 8.92 -12.63 -2.86
CA LEU A 197 8.27 -12.08 -1.69
C LEU A 197 7.47 -13.14 -0.95
N TYR A 198 7.43 -13.03 0.38
CA TYR A 198 6.77 -14.00 1.26
C TYR A 198 5.76 -13.29 2.17
N GLY A 199 4.54 -13.82 2.21
CA GLY A 199 3.47 -13.34 3.10
C GLY A 199 3.49 -14.01 4.47
N HIS A 200 2.90 -13.37 5.48
CA HIS A 200 2.48 -13.99 6.73
C HIS A 200 1.28 -13.23 7.31
N THR A 201 0.29 -13.94 7.87
CA THR A 201 -0.94 -13.34 8.39
C THR A 201 -1.00 -13.21 9.91
N VAL A 202 -0.02 -13.74 10.64
CA VAL A 202 -0.05 -13.85 12.13
C VAL A 202 1.20 -13.31 12.82
N ASN A 203 2.05 -12.59 12.08
CA ASN A 203 3.32 -12.08 12.60
C ASN A 203 3.42 -10.57 12.39
N ALA A 204 4.09 -9.89 13.32
CA ALA A 204 4.36 -8.46 13.23
C ALA A 204 4.99 -8.12 11.88
N TYR A 205 4.59 -7.00 11.29
CA TYR A 205 5.03 -6.57 9.97
C TYR A 205 6.10 -5.48 10.07
N GLY A 206 6.82 -5.27 8.96
CA GLY A 206 7.70 -4.11 8.85
C GLY A 206 6.88 -2.86 8.54
N ARG A 207 7.13 -1.77 9.25
CA ARG A 207 6.47 -0.49 9.07
C ARG A 207 7.16 0.28 7.94
N ILE A 208 6.38 0.65 6.93
CA ILE A 208 6.75 1.58 5.86
C ILE A 208 5.63 2.62 5.79
N GLU A 209 5.97 3.88 5.92
CA GLU A 209 4.97 4.96 5.88
C GLU A 209 4.57 5.21 4.43
N LEU A 210 3.28 5.39 4.23
CA LEU A 210 2.64 5.51 2.92
C LEU A 210 1.67 6.67 2.96
N GLN A 211 1.77 7.57 1.99
CA GLN A 211 0.80 8.63 1.74
C GLN A 211 -0.09 8.24 0.58
N TYR A 212 -1.40 8.31 0.78
CA TYR A 212 -2.39 8.04 -0.26
C TYR A 212 -3.44 9.15 -0.34
N GLY A 213 -4.07 9.21 -1.49
CA GLY A 213 -5.21 10.07 -1.78
C GLY A 213 -6.00 9.47 -2.94
N PRO A 214 -7.04 10.16 -3.41
CA PRO A 214 -7.87 9.69 -4.52
C PRO A 214 -7.10 9.55 -5.84
#